data_AF-A0A3Q7Y2V2-F1
#
_entry.id   AF-A0A3Q7Y2V2-F1
#
_cell.length_a   1.000
_cell.length_b   1.000
_cell.length_c   1.000
_cell.angle_alpha   90.00
_cell.angle_beta   90.00
_cell.angle_gamma   90.00
#
_symmetry.space_group_name_H-M   'P 1'
#
loop_
_entity.id
_entity.type
_entity.pdbx_description
1 polymer ?
#
loop_
_entity_poly.entity_id
_entity_poly.type
_entity_poly.pdbx_seq_one_letter_code
_entity_poly.pdbx_strand_id
1 'polypeptide(L)'
;MQKVIKARSNGTKFEVVWNENGQPINPNSSMFVSYIGAVVRQNIPITIDDWRDKALKDAKNILWNDIQTTFVLDEGRKSYVLRVARKIHRGFRSHLSNFYLKDREENTNAEAPKIYKHYISNDEWSAFVSKRSDLAFVNISKTNRERARNPTHPYKKSRMGYACLDQKLETTRHPIRSTVGSSYIVEGSACK
;
A
#
# COMPACT_ATOMS: atom_id res chain seq x y z
N MET A 1 10.44 -8.51 -0.42
CA MET A 1 11.37 -7.52 0.17
C MET A 1 12.83 -7.77 -0.21
N GLN A 2 13.30 -9.02 -0.35
CA GLN A 2 14.70 -9.31 -0.74
C GLN A 2 15.18 -8.56 -1.98
N LYS A 3 14.33 -8.41 -3.02
CA LYS A 3 14.66 -7.59 -4.21
C LYS A 3 15.01 -6.14 -3.86
N VAL A 4 14.25 -5.55 -2.94
CA VAL A 4 14.47 -4.16 -2.49
C VAL A 4 15.74 -4.03 -1.66
N ILE A 5 15.99 -5.00 -0.77
CA ILE A 5 17.21 -5.05 0.05
C ILE A 5 18.46 -5.17 -0.85
N LYS A 6 18.43 -6.09 -1.82
CA LYS A 6 19.53 -6.24 -2.79
C LYS A 6 19.76 -4.97 -3.61
N ALA A 7 18.69 -4.34 -4.11
CA ALA A 7 18.81 -3.09 -4.87
C ALA A 7 19.43 -1.96 -4.05
N ARG A 8 19.07 -1.85 -2.75
CA ARG A 8 19.71 -0.89 -1.83
C ARG A 8 21.20 -1.14 -1.65
N SER A 9 21.61 -2.38 -1.44
CA SER A 9 23.05 -2.73 -1.34
C SER A 9 23.82 -2.40 -2.62
N ASN A 10 23.17 -2.48 -3.77
CA ASN A 10 23.75 -2.17 -5.08
C ASN A 10 23.60 -0.68 -5.47
N GLY A 11 23.03 0.17 -4.61
CA GLY A 11 22.77 1.59 -4.91
C GLY A 11 21.74 1.85 -6.02
N THR A 12 20.98 0.82 -6.44
CA THR A 12 20.02 0.91 -7.54
C THR A 12 18.64 1.34 -7.02
N LYS A 13 18.02 2.33 -7.66
CA LYS A 13 16.65 2.78 -7.35
C LYS A 13 15.65 2.16 -8.31
N PHE A 14 14.43 1.92 -7.83
CA PHE A 14 13.35 1.47 -8.70
C PHE A 14 12.56 2.64 -9.28
N GLU A 15 12.33 2.61 -10.57
CA GLU A 15 11.41 3.53 -11.22
C GLU A 15 9.96 3.12 -10.98
N VAL A 16 9.12 4.12 -10.70
CA VAL A 16 7.67 3.97 -10.53
C VAL A 16 6.99 4.73 -11.66
N VAL A 17 6.21 4.02 -12.46
CA VAL A 17 5.41 4.63 -13.52
C VAL A 17 4.11 5.17 -12.92
N TRP A 18 3.67 6.34 -13.38
CA TRP A 18 2.49 7.03 -12.88
C TRP A 18 1.47 7.24 -14.00
N ASN A 19 0.18 7.17 -13.67
CA ASN A 19 -0.89 7.61 -14.57
C ASN A 19 -1.14 9.12 -14.45
N GLU A 20 -2.01 9.66 -15.32
CA GLU A 20 -2.43 11.07 -15.32
C GLU A 20 -3.04 11.51 -13.99
N ASN A 21 -3.72 10.58 -13.29
CA ASN A 21 -4.31 10.79 -11.97
C ASN A 21 -3.28 10.74 -10.81
N GLY A 22 -1.99 10.59 -11.13
CA GLY A 22 -0.90 10.52 -10.16
C GLY A 22 -0.94 9.30 -9.26
N GLN A 23 -1.35 8.16 -9.80
CA GLN A 23 -1.35 6.85 -9.15
C GLN A 23 -0.28 5.95 -9.79
N PRO A 24 0.40 5.10 -9.01
CA PRO A 24 1.43 4.21 -9.51
C PRO A 24 0.80 3.07 -10.30
N ILE A 25 1.36 2.76 -11.45
CA ILE A 25 0.93 1.68 -12.34
C ILE A 25 1.99 0.57 -12.44
N ASN A 26 1.60 -0.59 -12.99
CA ASN A 26 2.50 -1.73 -13.10
C ASN A 26 3.70 -1.41 -14.00
N PRO A 27 4.88 -2.04 -13.79
CA PRO A 27 5.10 -3.28 -13.02
C PRO A 27 5.48 -3.11 -11.54
N ASN A 28 5.99 -1.95 -11.12
CA ASN A 28 6.54 -1.76 -9.78
C ASN A 28 5.54 -1.23 -8.73
N SER A 29 4.31 -0.88 -9.12
CA SER A 29 3.31 -0.29 -8.21
C SER A 29 3.01 -1.14 -6.97
N SER A 30 2.83 -2.45 -7.14
CA SER A 30 2.57 -3.35 -6.00
C SER A 30 3.75 -3.41 -5.04
N MET A 31 4.97 -3.47 -5.57
CA MET A 31 6.20 -3.47 -4.77
C MET A 31 6.37 -2.14 -4.02
N PHE A 32 6.09 -1.03 -4.69
CA PHE A 32 6.13 0.31 -4.12
C PHE A 32 5.15 0.44 -2.93
N VAL A 33 3.88 0.09 -3.12
CA VAL A 33 2.87 0.16 -2.04
C VAL A 33 3.21 -0.80 -0.89
N SER A 34 3.74 -1.99 -1.20
CA SER A 34 4.17 -2.95 -0.18
C SER A 34 5.34 -2.41 0.65
N TYR A 35 6.31 -1.75 0.00
CA TYR A 35 7.45 -1.12 0.66
C TYR A 35 7.00 0.02 1.57
N ILE A 36 6.13 0.92 1.09
CA ILE A 36 5.52 1.97 1.92
C ILE A 36 4.93 1.35 3.19
N GLY A 37 4.19 0.25 3.07
CA GLY A 37 3.61 -0.41 4.23
C GLY A 37 4.62 -0.96 5.23
N ALA A 38 5.78 -1.45 4.77
CA ALA A 38 6.85 -1.88 5.66
C ALA A 38 7.45 -0.70 6.44
N VAL A 39 7.75 0.40 5.74
CA VAL A 39 8.32 1.63 6.34
C VAL A 39 7.34 2.25 7.33
N VAL A 40 6.04 2.29 7.01
CA VAL A 40 5.00 2.78 7.91
C VAL A 40 4.97 2.00 9.22
N ARG A 41 4.99 0.66 9.15
CA ARG A 41 4.92 -0.19 10.34
C ARG A 41 6.15 -0.05 11.23
N GLN A 42 7.30 0.29 10.65
CA GLN A 42 8.54 0.46 11.39
C GLN A 42 8.67 1.84 12.06
N ASN A 43 8.15 2.89 11.42
CA ASN A 43 8.42 4.28 11.86
C ASN A 43 7.24 4.99 12.52
N ILE A 44 6.00 4.51 12.33
CA ILE A 44 4.81 5.20 12.83
C ILE A 44 4.21 4.42 14.01
N PRO A 45 4.19 5.01 15.22
CA PRO A 45 3.61 4.37 16.41
C PRO A 45 2.14 3.98 16.23
N ILE A 46 1.73 2.88 16.86
CA ILE A 46 0.35 2.40 16.82
C ILE A 46 -0.60 3.19 17.73
N THR A 47 -0.04 3.96 18.66
CA THR A 47 -0.75 4.76 19.66
C THR A 47 -1.42 6.00 19.05
N ILE A 48 -0.88 6.49 17.94
CA ILE A 48 -1.32 7.74 17.30
C ILE A 48 -2.58 7.48 16.43
N ASP A 49 -3.61 8.28 16.67
CA ASP A 49 -4.88 8.24 15.91
C ASP A 49 -4.94 9.27 14.80
N ASP A 50 -4.54 10.50 15.13
CA ASP A 50 -4.63 11.58 14.18
C ASP A 50 -3.35 11.65 13.35
N TRP A 51 -3.53 11.49 12.04
CA TRP A 51 -2.45 11.66 11.08
C TRP A 51 -1.98 13.11 11.01
N ARG A 52 -2.76 14.08 11.50
CA ARG A 52 -2.40 15.50 11.53
C ARG A 52 -1.54 15.88 12.72
N ASP A 53 -1.29 14.95 13.64
CA ASP A 53 -0.46 15.19 14.81
C ASP A 53 0.94 15.70 14.40
N LYS A 54 1.40 16.72 15.12
CA LYS A 54 2.72 17.34 14.94
C LYS A 54 3.84 16.39 15.37
N ALA A 55 3.59 15.51 16.34
CA ALA A 55 4.55 14.48 16.77
C ALA A 55 4.96 13.54 15.62
N LEU A 56 4.11 13.38 14.61
CA LEU A 56 4.41 12.58 13.42
C LEU A 56 5.28 13.29 12.38
N LYS A 57 5.62 14.58 12.55
CA LYS A 57 6.34 15.35 11.53
C LYS A 57 7.67 14.69 11.17
N ASP A 58 8.46 14.34 12.17
CA ASP A 58 9.79 13.76 11.96
C ASP A 58 9.69 12.34 11.41
N ALA A 59 8.77 11.52 11.94
CA ALA A 59 8.52 10.17 11.43
C ALA A 59 8.05 10.18 9.97
N LYS A 60 7.23 11.16 9.55
CA LYS A 60 6.83 11.33 8.14
C LYS A 60 8.00 11.72 7.24
N ASN A 61 8.92 12.54 7.75
CA ASN A 61 10.12 12.93 6.99
C ASN A 61 11.08 11.75 6.83
N ILE A 62 11.31 10.98 7.90
CA ILE A 62 12.10 9.73 7.86
C ILE A 62 11.48 8.76 6.84
N LEU A 63 10.17 8.57 6.92
CA LEU A 63 9.43 7.72 5.99
C LEU A 63 9.58 8.19 4.53
N TRP A 64 9.46 9.50 4.27
CA TRP A 64 9.63 10.06 2.93
C TRP A 64 11.05 9.85 2.40
N ASN A 65 12.06 10.17 3.20
CA ASN A 65 13.47 10.04 2.83
C ASN A 65 13.85 8.59 2.56
N ASP A 66 13.36 7.65 3.38
CA ASP A 66 13.61 6.22 3.20
C ASP A 66 13.02 5.72 1.87
N ILE A 67 11.81 6.15 1.53
CA ILE A 67 11.16 5.79 0.26
C ILE A 67 11.90 6.42 -0.93
N GLN A 68 12.29 7.70 -0.86
CA GLN A 68 13.01 8.40 -1.93
C GLN A 68 14.44 7.86 -2.16
N THR A 69 15.04 7.27 -1.14
CA THR A 69 16.31 6.54 -1.29
C THR A 69 16.14 5.28 -2.14
N THR A 70 14.95 4.68 -2.12
CA THR A 70 14.68 3.35 -2.70
C THR A 70 14.01 3.42 -4.06
N PHE A 71 13.21 4.45 -4.29
CA PHE A 71 12.45 4.68 -5.51
C PHE A 71 12.80 6.05 -6.11
N VAL A 72 12.79 6.14 -7.43
CA VAL A 72 12.91 7.42 -8.13
C VAL A 72 11.59 8.17 -8.00
N LEU A 73 11.58 9.24 -7.21
CA LEU A 73 10.39 10.02 -6.88
C LEU A 73 10.66 11.52 -6.90
N ASP A 74 9.71 12.24 -7.47
CA ASP A 74 9.54 13.69 -7.46
C ASP A 74 8.79 14.16 -6.19
N GLU A 75 9.14 15.35 -5.68
CA GLU A 75 8.55 15.92 -4.44
C GLU A 75 7.02 16.10 -4.58
N GLY A 76 6.52 16.29 -5.80
CA GLY A 76 5.08 16.33 -6.10
C GLY A 76 4.32 15.06 -5.70
N ARG A 77 4.99 13.91 -5.58
CA ARG A 77 4.38 12.63 -5.18
C ARG A 77 4.34 12.42 -3.67
N LYS A 78 4.95 13.30 -2.88
CA LYS A 78 4.97 13.18 -1.41
C LYS A 78 3.58 13.15 -0.80
N SER A 79 2.68 14.00 -1.28
CA SER A 79 1.29 14.04 -0.83
C SER A 79 0.57 12.70 -1.06
N TYR A 80 0.82 12.07 -2.22
CA TYR A 80 0.31 10.73 -2.55
C TYR A 80 0.85 9.67 -1.58
N VAL A 81 2.17 9.65 -1.39
CA VAL A 81 2.84 8.68 -0.50
C VAL A 81 2.32 8.78 0.93
N LEU A 82 2.21 10.00 1.48
CA LEU A 82 1.70 10.21 2.83
C LEU A 82 0.22 9.81 2.97
N ARG A 83 -0.58 10.01 1.92
CA ARG A 83 -1.98 9.56 1.89
C ARG A 83 -2.08 8.03 1.89
N VAL A 84 -1.25 7.35 1.11
CA VAL A 84 -1.19 5.87 1.10
C VAL A 84 -0.69 5.35 2.44
N ALA A 85 0.35 5.98 3.01
CA ALA A 85 0.90 5.66 4.32
C ALA A 85 -0.17 5.74 5.41
N ARG A 86 -0.95 6.83 5.45
CA ARG A 86 -2.09 6.98 6.36
C ARG A 86 -3.10 5.85 6.23
N LYS A 87 -3.45 5.46 5.00
CA LYS A 87 -4.40 4.37 4.75
C LYS A 87 -3.86 3.03 5.25
N ILE A 88 -2.59 2.75 4.98
CA ILE A 88 -1.94 1.51 5.42
C ILE A 88 -1.82 1.47 6.94
N HIS A 89 -1.44 2.56 7.60
CA HIS A 89 -1.36 2.64 9.06
C HIS A 89 -2.72 2.36 9.72
N ARG A 90 -3.79 2.98 9.23
CA ARG A 90 -5.17 2.70 9.69
C ARG A 90 -5.57 1.24 9.49
N GLY A 91 -5.22 0.67 8.33
CA GLY A 91 -5.43 -0.74 8.03
C GLY A 91 -4.66 -1.67 8.98
N PHE A 92 -3.40 -1.35 9.26
CA PHE A 92 -2.55 -2.11 10.18
C PHE A 92 -3.12 -2.10 11.60
N ARG A 93 -3.52 -0.94 12.12
CA ARG A 93 -4.17 -0.85 13.43
C ARG A 93 -5.48 -1.62 13.50
N SER A 94 -6.24 -1.67 12.40
CA SER A 94 -7.47 -2.48 12.34
C SER A 94 -7.16 -3.98 12.29
N HIS A 95 -6.10 -4.37 11.57
CA HIS A 95 -5.61 -5.74 11.53
C HIS A 95 -5.16 -6.21 12.93
N LEU A 96 -4.40 -5.40 13.65
CA LEU A 96 -4.01 -5.69 15.04
C LEU A 96 -5.23 -5.91 15.94
N SER A 97 -6.22 -5.02 15.87
CA SER A 97 -7.45 -5.17 16.66
C SER A 97 -8.26 -6.41 16.31
N ASN A 98 -8.28 -6.84 15.05
CA ASN A 98 -9.11 -7.96 14.62
C ASN A 98 -8.47 -9.32 14.88
N PHE A 99 -7.14 -9.43 14.79
CA PHE A 99 -6.44 -10.71 14.83
C PHE A 99 -5.66 -10.97 16.11
N TYR A 100 -5.29 -9.91 16.85
CA TYR A 100 -4.34 -10.02 17.95
C TYR A 100 -4.85 -9.45 19.27
N LEU A 101 -5.92 -8.67 19.28
CA LEU A 101 -6.43 -8.06 20.50
C LEU A 101 -7.25 -9.02 21.35
N LYS A 102 -8.00 -9.93 20.70
CA LYS A 102 -8.80 -10.95 21.38
C LYS A 102 -8.35 -12.33 20.93
N ASP A 103 -8.22 -13.24 21.88
CA ASP A 103 -8.04 -14.66 21.61
C ASP A 103 -9.35 -15.32 21.18
N ARG A 104 -9.27 -16.60 20.79
CA ARG A 104 -10.46 -17.42 20.44
C ARG A 104 -11.49 -17.50 21.57
N GLU A 105 -11.03 -17.33 22.81
CA GLU A 105 -11.86 -17.32 24.02
C GLU A 105 -12.34 -15.91 24.41
N GLU A 106 -12.19 -14.93 23.51
CA GLU A 106 -12.51 -13.50 23.71
C GLU A 106 -11.72 -12.77 24.81
N ASN A 107 -10.75 -13.44 25.44
CA ASN A 107 -9.81 -12.84 26.38
C ASN A 107 -8.92 -11.81 25.68
N THR A 108 -8.67 -10.69 26.36
CA THR A 108 -7.81 -9.61 25.85
C THR A 108 -6.34 -9.99 25.99
N ASN A 109 -5.59 -9.92 24.89
CA ASN A 109 -4.17 -10.25 24.90
C ASN A 109 -3.32 -9.15 25.51
N ALA A 110 -2.66 -9.47 26.63
CA ALA A 110 -1.82 -8.54 27.36
C ALA A 110 -0.47 -8.26 26.66
N GLU A 111 0.05 -9.21 25.88
CA GLU A 111 1.35 -9.09 25.22
C GLU A 111 1.24 -8.73 23.73
N ALA A 112 2.22 -7.98 23.23
CA ALA A 112 2.32 -7.66 21.82
C ALA A 112 2.58 -8.92 20.98
N PRO A 113 2.04 -9.02 19.74
CA PRO A 113 2.28 -10.17 18.89
C PRO A 113 3.77 -10.39 18.62
N LYS A 114 4.26 -11.63 18.78
CA LYS A 114 5.68 -11.99 18.57
C LYS A 114 6.22 -11.53 17.21
N ILE A 115 5.39 -11.57 16.17
CA ILE A 115 5.74 -11.16 14.79
C ILE A 115 6.07 -9.67 14.70
N TYR A 116 5.51 -8.83 15.58
CA TYR A 116 5.67 -7.38 15.57
C TYR A 116 6.48 -6.84 16.76
N LYS A 117 7.14 -7.71 17.54
CA LYS A 117 7.95 -7.32 18.71
C LYS A 117 9.05 -6.29 18.39
N HIS A 118 9.57 -6.31 17.15
CA HIS A 118 10.58 -5.35 16.70
C HIS A 118 10.03 -3.97 16.33
N TYR A 119 8.71 -3.85 16.17
CA TYR A 119 8.05 -2.62 15.72
C TYR A 119 7.16 -2.00 16.79
N ILE A 120 6.70 -2.80 17.76
CA ILE A 120 5.73 -2.40 18.78
C ILE A 120 6.32 -2.75 20.14
N SER A 121 6.54 -1.75 20.98
CA SER A 121 6.89 -1.96 22.38
C SER A 121 5.70 -2.51 23.17
N ASN A 122 5.95 -3.26 24.24
CA ASN A 122 4.89 -3.70 25.15
C ASN A 122 4.11 -2.53 25.75
N ASP A 123 4.77 -1.39 26.01
CA ASP A 123 4.12 -0.18 26.52
C ASP A 123 3.18 0.45 25.47
N GLU A 124 3.59 0.43 24.20
CA GLU A 124 2.74 0.90 23.10
C GLU A 124 1.54 -0.02 22.89
N TRP A 125 1.75 -1.32 23.07
CA TRP A 125 0.69 -2.32 22.98
C TRP A 125 -0.34 -2.16 24.11
N SER A 126 0.11 -2.00 25.36
CA SER A 126 -0.80 -1.82 26.50
C SER A 126 -1.63 -0.54 26.36
N ALA A 127 -1.02 0.57 25.92
CA ALA A 127 -1.73 1.81 25.60
C ALA A 127 -2.74 1.62 24.47
N PHE A 128 -2.38 0.85 23.43
CA PHE A 128 -3.28 0.52 22.34
C PHE A 128 -4.46 -0.34 22.79
N VAL A 129 -4.23 -1.36 23.60
CA VAL A 129 -5.28 -2.23 24.16
C VAL A 129 -6.26 -1.42 25.01
N SER A 130 -5.74 -0.62 25.95
CA SER A 130 -6.55 0.25 26.81
C SER A 130 -7.51 1.12 25.99
N LYS A 131 -6.99 1.76 24.94
CA LYS A 131 -7.79 2.61 24.05
C LYS A 131 -8.86 1.85 23.26
N ARG A 132 -8.61 0.59 22.90
CA ARG A 132 -9.55 -0.23 22.14
C ARG A 132 -10.62 -0.87 23.02
N SER A 133 -10.34 -1.01 24.31
CA SER A 133 -11.29 -1.48 25.33
C SER A 133 -12.23 -0.37 25.81
N ASP A 134 -11.92 0.90 25.54
CA ASP A 134 -12.77 2.03 25.86
C ASP A 134 -14.19 1.89 25.26
N LEU A 135 -15.21 2.12 26.07
CA LEU A 135 -16.62 1.98 25.70
C LEU A 135 -16.99 2.92 24.55
N ALA A 136 -16.45 4.14 24.53
CA ALA A 136 -16.71 5.08 23.45
C ALA A 136 -16.20 4.53 22.12
N PHE A 137 -14.99 3.97 22.11
CA PHE A 137 -14.42 3.33 20.92
C PHE A 137 -15.26 2.11 20.49
N VAL A 138 -15.63 1.23 21.42
CA VAL A 138 -16.41 0.02 21.15
C VAL A 138 -17.77 0.37 20.52
N ASN A 139 -18.47 1.38 21.05
CA ASN A 139 -19.76 1.83 20.53
C ASN A 139 -19.66 2.37 19.09
N ILE A 140 -18.64 3.21 18.81
CA ILE A 140 -18.37 3.71 17.47
C ILE A 140 -18.05 2.55 16.52
N SER A 141 -17.22 1.60 16.95
CA SER A 141 -16.84 0.43 16.17
C SER A 141 -18.05 -0.45 15.81
N LYS A 142 -18.93 -0.72 16.78
CA LYS A 142 -20.17 -1.48 16.57
C LYS A 142 -21.08 -0.80 15.55
N THR A 143 -21.33 0.51 15.73
CA THR A 143 -22.15 1.31 14.81
C THR A 143 -21.59 1.29 13.39
N ASN A 144 -20.28 1.46 13.24
CA ASN A 144 -19.64 1.43 11.91
C ASN A 144 -19.71 0.04 11.27
N ARG A 145 -19.60 -1.03 12.06
CA ARG A 145 -19.74 -2.41 11.57
C ARG A 145 -21.17 -2.69 11.08
N GLU A 146 -22.18 -2.22 11.82
CA GLU A 146 -23.59 -2.33 11.41
C GLU A 146 -23.85 -1.61 10.09
N ARG A 147 -23.34 -0.38 9.93
CA ARG A 147 -23.39 0.37 8.67
C ARG A 147 -22.72 -0.37 7.50
N ALA A 148 -21.63 -1.09 7.77
CA ALA A 148 -20.85 -1.79 6.74
C ALA A 148 -21.40 -3.17 6.36
N ARG A 149 -22.30 -3.78 7.15
CA ARG A 149 -22.82 -5.13 6.90
C ARG A 149 -23.65 -5.21 5.61
N ASN A 150 -24.50 -4.22 5.36
CA ASN A 150 -25.44 -4.22 4.25
C ASN A 150 -25.25 -2.97 3.37
N PRO A 151 -24.17 -2.90 2.56
CA PRO A 151 -23.98 -1.76 1.68
C PRO A 151 -25.00 -1.78 0.54
N THR A 152 -25.64 -0.64 0.28
CA THR A 152 -26.56 -0.47 -0.86
C THR A 152 -25.93 -0.86 -2.20
N HIS A 153 -24.62 -0.65 -2.33
CA HIS A 153 -23.85 -0.99 -3.52
C HIS A 153 -22.68 -1.92 -3.16
N PRO A 154 -22.80 -3.22 -3.46
CA PRO A 154 -21.73 -4.17 -3.21
C PRO A 154 -20.44 -3.81 -3.97
N TYR A 155 -19.31 -4.05 -3.33
CA TYR A 155 -18.00 -3.82 -3.95
C TYR A 155 -17.76 -4.82 -5.09
N LYS A 156 -17.58 -4.33 -6.32
CA LYS A 156 -17.40 -5.15 -7.53
C LYS A 156 -15.96 -5.20 -8.07
N LYS A 157 -14.95 -4.65 -7.38
CA LYS A 157 -13.60 -4.54 -7.99
C LYS A 157 -12.80 -5.84 -7.88
N SER A 158 -11.94 -6.05 -8.87
CA SER A 158 -10.88 -7.04 -8.85
C SER A 158 -9.75 -6.66 -7.86
N ARG A 159 -8.84 -7.61 -7.60
CA ARG A 159 -7.69 -7.41 -6.70
C ARG A 159 -6.71 -6.30 -7.11
N MET A 160 -6.78 -5.81 -8.36
CA MET A 160 -5.79 -4.90 -8.96
C MET A 160 -5.98 -3.41 -8.61
N GLY A 161 -7.14 -3.02 -8.06
CA GLY A 161 -7.50 -1.60 -7.91
C GLY A 161 -7.84 -0.94 -9.26
N TYR A 162 -8.26 0.33 -9.26
CA TYR A 162 -8.72 1.00 -10.48
C TYR A 162 -7.57 1.37 -11.42
N ALA A 163 -6.52 2.05 -10.94
CA ALA A 163 -5.38 2.46 -11.78
C ALA A 163 -4.80 1.33 -12.64
N CYS A 164 -4.53 0.18 -12.01
CA CYS A 164 -3.98 -0.99 -12.71
C CYS A 164 -5.03 -1.71 -13.57
N LEU A 165 -6.32 -1.59 -13.24
CA LEU A 165 -7.41 -2.12 -14.07
C LEU A 165 -7.56 -1.28 -15.33
N ASP A 166 -7.54 0.05 -15.22
CA ASP A 166 -7.63 0.98 -16.34
C ASP A 166 -6.45 0.78 -17.30
N GLN A 167 -5.21 0.71 -16.76
CA GLN A 167 -4.02 0.36 -17.54
C GLN A 167 -4.20 -0.98 -18.28
N LYS A 168 -4.74 -2.00 -17.60
CA LYS A 168 -4.98 -3.31 -18.22
C LYS A 168 -6.03 -3.20 -19.33
N LEU A 169 -7.11 -2.44 -19.11
CA LEU A 169 -8.16 -2.23 -20.10
C LEU A 169 -7.63 -1.48 -21.32
N GLU A 170 -6.83 -0.43 -21.14
CA GLU A 170 -6.15 0.30 -22.23
C GLU A 170 -5.23 -0.64 -23.03
N THR A 171 -4.40 -1.41 -22.33
CA THR A 171 -3.51 -2.39 -22.97
C THR A 171 -4.30 -3.45 -23.74
N THR A 172 -5.45 -3.89 -23.22
CA THR A 172 -6.32 -4.90 -23.87
C THR A 172 -7.17 -4.31 -25.00
N ARG A 173 -7.39 -2.99 -25.03
CA ARG A 173 -8.08 -2.27 -26.11
C ARG A 173 -7.15 -1.93 -27.28
N HIS A 174 -5.83 -1.99 -27.11
CA HIS A 174 -4.84 -1.69 -28.14
C HIS A 174 -3.99 -2.87 -28.68
N PRO A 175 -4.37 -4.16 -28.58
CA PRO A 175 -3.62 -5.19 -29.28
C PRO A 175 -4.03 -5.18 -30.76
N ILE A 176 -3.02 -5.05 -31.65
CA ILE A 176 -3.06 -5.16 -33.12
C ILE A 176 -3.29 -3.83 -33.88
N ARG A 177 -2.22 -3.04 -34.06
CA ARG A 177 -2.04 -2.25 -35.29
C ARG A 177 -0.58 -2.07 -35.74
N SER A 178 0.33 -2.95 -35.30
CA SER A 178 1.72 -2.91 -35.73
C SER A 178 2.25 -4.32 -35.98
N THR A 179 2.03 -4.83 -37.19
CA THR A 179 2.96 -5.65 -38.00
C THR A 179 2.21 -6.40 -39.11
N VAL A 180 1.92 -5.69 -40.21
CA VAL A 180 2.02 -6.33 -41.53
C VAL A 180 2.91 -5.41 -42.35
N GLY A 181 4.22 -5.66 -42.27
CA GLY A 181 5.16 -5.12 -43.23
C GLY A 181 4.82 -5.72 -44.58
N SER A 182 4.29 -4.89 -45.48
CA SER A 182 4.14 -5.20 -46.89
C SER A 182 5.53 -5.19 -47.52
N SER A 183 6.20 -6.32 -47.53
CA SER A 183 7.35 -6.58 -48.40
C SER A 183 6.98 -7.68 -49.39
N TYR A 184 6.39 -7.28 -50.52
CA TYR A 184 6.44 -8.12 -51.72
C TYR A 184 7.84 -7.93 -52.33
N ILE A 185 8.68 -8.92 -52.11
CA ILE A 185 9.82 -9.22 -52.98
C ILE A 185 9.21 -9.81 -54.26
N VAL A 186 9.32 -9.11 -55.38
CA VAL A 186 9.11 -9.69 -56.70
C VAL A 186 10.50 -9.96 -57.27
N GLU A 187 11.00 -11.18 -57.03
CA GLU A 187 12.11 -11.72 -57.81
C GLU A 187 11.63 -12.04 -59.23
N GLY A 188 12.49 -11.75 -60.20
CA GLY A 188 12.16 -11.68 -61.61
C GLY A 188 11.90 -13.02 -62.30
N SER A 189 11.34 -12.92 -63.49
CA SER A 189 11.49 -13.91 -64.54
C SER A 189 11.47 -13.19 -65.87
N ALA A 190 12.68 -12.99 -66.40
CA ALA A 190 12.90 -12.72 -67.81
C ALA A 190 12.66 -14.02 -68.59
N CYS A 191 11.82 -13.98 -69.62
CA CYS A 191 11.94 -14.88 -70.77
C CYS A 191 11.24 -14.29 -72.01
N LYS A 192 12.09 -13.97 -72.99
CA LYS A 192 11.93 -13.92 -74.45
C LYS A 192 10.68 -13.29 -75.06
#